data_AF-A0A0E3JSH5-F1
#
_entry.id   AF-A0A0E3JSH5-F1
#
_cell.length_a   1.000
_cell.length_b   1.000
_cell.length_c   1.000
_cell.angle_alpha   90.00
_cell.angle_beta   90.00
_cell.angle_gamma   90.00
#
_symmetry.space_group_name_H-M   'P 1'
#
loop_
_entity.id
_entity.type
_entity.pdbx_description
1 polymer ?
#
loop_
_entity_poly.entity_id
_entity_poly.type
_entity_poly.pdbx_seq_one_letter_code
_entity_poly.pdbx_strand_id
1 'polypeptide(L)'
;SVCALMLGSRLGFLERWMSGRAATLASAVKAHFRAQRDSFYGAPLWKFAPTTLYRTFAKSEDTIHTIVSDLMEEAKLKTQKNASDEAMREIFMRILENPALDMRDKKAAFIDFITAGIETLANSLVFLLYLLSVRPDWQRTIRSKLPSCITLTVEDLAAAPSVRAAISEAFRLLPTAPFLARL
;
A
#
# COMPACT_ATOMS: atom_id res chain seq x y z
N SER A 1 -4.54 5.41 -4.54
CA SER A 1 -3.65 4.26 -4.22
C SER A 1 -2.53 4.75 -3.31
N VAL A 2 -1.89 3.86 -2.54
CA VAL A 2 -0.74 4.16 -1.66
C VAL A 2 0.34 4.94 -2.39
N CYS A 3 0.65 4.52 -3.62
CA CYS A 3 1.67 5.17 -4.43
C CYS A 3 1.25 6.57 -4.89
N ALA A 4 -0.03 6.84 -5.13
CA ALA A 4 -0.49 8.19 -5.45
C ALA A 4 -0.37 9.15 -4.27
N LEU A 5 -0.63 8.65 -3.06
CA LEU A 5 -0.48 9.43 -1.84
C LEU A 5 1.00 9.72 -1.52
N MET A 6 1.88 8.72 -1.70
CA MET A 6 3.30 8.89 -1.40
C MET A 6 4.13 9.54 -2.50
N LEU A 7 3.81 9.33 -3.77
CA LEU A 7 4.63 9.81 -4.90
C LEU A 7 3.94 10.94 -5.68
N GLY A 8 2.78 11.41 -5.21
CA GLY A 8 1.97 12.43 -5.89
C GLY A 8 1.54 12.05 -7.32
N SER A 9 1.62 10.76 -7.69
CA SER A 9 1.40 10.31 -9.06
C SER A 9 0.67 8.97 -9.15
N ARG A 10 -0.22 8.85 -10.14
CA ARG A 10 -0.98 7.61 -10.37
C ARG A 10 -0.16 6.64 -11.21
N LEU A 11 0.01 5.41 -10.71
CA LEU A 11 0.76 4.33 -11.39
C LEU A 11 -0.09 3.43 -12.31
N GLY A 12 -1.39 3.71 -12.43
CA GLY A 12 -2.29 2.92 -13.26
C GLY A 12 -2.71 1.57 -12.66
N PHE A 13 -2.60 1.37 -11.34
CA PHE A 13 -3.05 0.13 -10.67
C PHE A 13 -4.54 -0.19 -10.85
N LEU A 14 -5.37 0.83 -11.09
CA LEU A 14 -6.82 0.70 -11.23
C LEU A 14 -7.28 1.01 -12.67
N GLU A 15 -6.35 1.15 -13.61
CA GLU A 15 -6.70 1.30 -15.01
C GLU A 15 -7.17 -0.03 -15.58
N ARG A 16 -7.99 0.02 -16.64
CA ARG A 16 -8.49 -1.18 -17.32
C ARG A 16 -7.34 -2.12 -17.74
N TRP A 17 -6.17 -1.54 -18.03
CA TRP A 17 -4.94 -2.25 -18.28
C TRP A 17 -3.88 -1.73 -17.31
N MET A 18 -3.45 -2.57 -16.38
CA MET A 18 -2.36 -2.20 -15.47
C MET A 18 -1.08 -1.96 -16.26
N SER A 19 -0.41 -0.85 -15.96
CA SER A 19 0.91 -0.59 -16.54
C SER A 19 1.88 -1.74 -16.21
N GLY A 20 2.78 -2.09 -17.14
CA GLY A 20 3.75 -3.15 -16.91
C GLY A 20 4.58 -2.95 -15.64
N ARG A 21 4.87 -1.68 -15.31
CA ARG A 21 5.56 -1.29 -14.06
C ARG A 21 4.71 -1.58 -12.83
N ALA A 22 3.43 -1.20 -12.82
CA ALA A 22 2.53 -1.48 -11.70
C ALA A 22 2.34 -2.99 -11.47
N ALA A 23 2.19 -3.76 -12.56
CA ALA A 23 2.09 -5.22 -12.49
C ALA A 23 3.37 -5.86 -11.94
N THR A 24 4.54 -5.40 -12.41
CA THR A 24 5.84 -5.88 -11.94
C THR A 24 6.04 -5.56 -10.46
N LEU A 25 5.70 -4.33 -10.04
CA LEU A 25 5.80 -3.91 -8.65
C LEU A 25 4.89 -4.74 -7.74
N ALA A 26 3.62 -4.93 -8.11
CA ALA A 26 2.70 -5.77 -7.33
C ALA A 26 3.20 -7.22 -7.22
N SER A 27 3.70 -7.80 -8.32
CA SER A 27 4.24 -9.15 -8.32
C SER A 27 5.51 -9.26 -7.45
N ALA A 28 6.38 -8.25 -7.48
CA ALA A 28 7.60 -8.21 -6.68
C ALA A 28 7.29 -8.11 -5.18
N VAL A 29 6.39 -7.21 -4.78
CA VAL A 29 5.92 -7.08 -3.38
C VAL A 29 5.32 -8.40 -2.89
N LYS A 30 4.48 -9.05 -3.69
CA LYS A 30 3.90 -10.36 -3.34
C LYS A 30 4.96 -11.45 -3.18
N ALA A 31 5.96 -11.49 -4.06
CA ALA A 31 7.07 -12.43 -3.94
C ALA A 31 7.92 -12.17 -2.69
N HIS A 32 8.16 -10.89 -2.38
CA HIS A 32 8.89 -10.45 -1.20
C HIS A 32 8.20 -10.92 0.09
N PHE A 33 6.90 -10.65 0.27
CA PHE A 33 6.16 -11.09 1.45
C PHE A 33 6.14 -12.62 1.61
N ARG A 34 6.03 -13.38 0.51
CA ARG A 34 6.09 -14.84 0.55
C ARG A 34 7.46 -15.34 0.97
N ALA A 35 8.52 -14.82 0.37
CA ALA A 35 9.88 -15.19 0.71
C ALA A 35 10.22 -14.82 2.16
N GLN A 36 9.76 -13.65 2.63
CA GLN A 36 9.88 -13.24 4.03
C GLN A 36 9.17 -14.24 4.97
N ARG A 37 7.89 -14.53 4.73
CA ARG A 37 7.13 -15.54 5.51
C ARG A 37 7.88 -16.88 5.56
N ASP A 38 8.30 -17.39 4.41
CA ASP A 38 8.96 -18.69 4.32
C ASP A 38 10.34 -18.68 4.99
N SER A 39 11.02 -17.52 5.01
CA SER A 39 12.29 -17.33 5.73
C SER A 39 12.10 -17.31 7.25
N PHE A 40 11.01 -16.69 7.72
CA PHE A 40 10.70 -16.54 9.15
C PHE A 40 10.20 -17.84 9.77
N TYR A 41 9.36 -18.59 9.07
CA TYR A 41 8.70 -19.79 9.60
C TYR A 41 9.30 -21.10 9.06
N GLY A 42 10.17 -21.05 8.06
CA GLY A 42 10.83 -22.22 7.48
C GLY A 42 12.20 -22.55 8.10
N ALA A 43 12.84 -23.59 7.58
CA ALA A 43 14.20 -23.96 7.99
C ALA A 43 15.20 -22.86 7.56
N PRO A 44 16.14 -22.42 8.44
CA PRO A 44 17.04 -21.30 8.18
C PRO A 44 18.21 -21.65 7.25
N LEU A 45 17.96 -22.41 6.19
CA LEU A 45 18.97 -22.92 5.24
C LEU A 45 19.70 -21.80 4.49
N TRP A 46 19.05 -20.65 4.34
CA TRP A 46 19.62 -19.44 3.74
C TRP A 46 20.84 -18.90 4.50
N LYS A 47 21.03 -19.27 5.78
CA LYS A 47 22.22 -18.92 6.57
C LYS A 47 23.47 -19.68 6.12
N PHE A 48 23.29 -20.84 5.49
CA PHE A 48 24.38 -21.74 5.12
C PHE A 48 24.68 -21.71 3.61
N ALA A 49 23.67 -21.45 2.77
CA ALA A 49 23.84 -21.36 1.33
C ALA A 49 22.80 -20.41 0.70
N PRO A 50 23.09 -19.79 -0.46
CA PRO A 50 22.16 -18.94 -1.18
C PRO A 50 21.06 -19.77 -1.85
N THR A 51 20.09 -20.20 -1.04
CA THR A 51 18.91 -20.97 -1.45
C THR A 51 18.06 -20.22 -2.47
N THR A 52 17.19 -20.94 -3.17
CA THR A 52 16.22 -20.34 -4.10
C THR A 52 15.35 -19.30 -3.41
N LEU A 53 14.93 -19.57 -2.17
CA LEU A 53 14.17 -18.65 -1.32
C LEU A 53 14.94 -17.34 -1.05
N TYR A 54 16.21 -17.40 -0.66
CA TYR A 54 17.03 -16.21 -0.46
C TYR A 54 17.22 -15.42 -1.75
N ARG A 55 17.48 -16.12 -2.87
CA ARG A 55 17.62 -15.48 -4.19
C ARG A 55 16.33 -14.81 -4.63
N THR A 56 15.17 -15.42 -4.36
CA THR A 56 13.86 -14.82 -4.64
C THR A 56 13.63 -13.57 -3.78
N PHE A 57 13.94 -13.65 -2.49
CA PHE A 57 13.86 -12.49 -1.58
C PHE A 57 14.71 -11.32 -2.09
N ALA A 58 16.01 -11.55 -2.30
CA ALA A 58 16.94 -10.53 -2.79
C ALA A 58 16.50 -9.94 -4.14
N LYS A 59 16.12 -10.79 -5.10
CA LYS A 59 15.65 -10.31 -6.41
C LYS A 59 14.37 -9.49 -6.31
N SER A 60 13.42 -9.89 -5.45
CA SER A 60 12.19 -9.12 -5.23
C SER A 60 12.48 -7.77 -4.58
N GLU A 61 13.41 -7.73 -3.62
CA GLU A 61 13.86 -6.51 -2.96
C GLU A 61 14.51 -5.53 -3.95
N ASP A 62 15.46 -6.02 -4.76
CA ASP A 62 16.10 -5.21 -5.81
C ASP A 62 15.06 -4.63 -6.78
N THR A 63 14.09 -5.45 -7.20
CA THR A 63 13.03 -5.02 -8.13
C THR A 63 12.16 -3.92 -7.52
N ILE A 64 11.76 -4.06 -6.26
CA ILE A 64 10.98 -3.06 -5.52
C ILE A 64 11.80 -1.77 -5.39
N HIS A 65 13.03 -1.88 -4.92
CA HIS A 65 13.92 -0.75 -4.68
C HIS A 65 14.15 0.05 -5.98
N THR A 66 14.44 -0.63 -7.10
CA THR A 66 14.63 0.01 -8.40
C THR A 66 13.35 0.73 -8.85
N ILE A 67 12.20 0.06 -8.88
CA ILE A 67 10.96 0.67 -9.39
C ILE A 67 10.55 1.87 -8.53
N VAL A 68 10.58 1.75 -7.20
CA VAL A 68 10.19 2.85 -6.31
C VAL A 68 11.17 4.01 -6.39
N SER A 69 12.48 3.73 -6.49
CA SER A 69 13.49 4.77 -6.66
C SER A 69 13.28 5.55 -7.96
N ASP A 70 13.02 4.87 -9.07
CA ASP A 70 12.75 5.51 -10.36
C ASP A 70 11.52 6.42 -10.27
N LEU A 71 10.46 5.93 -9.63
CA LEU A 71 9.23 6.69 -9.43
C LEU A 71 9.41 7.92 -8.55
N MET A 72 10.25 7.81 -7.51
CA MET A 72 10.58 8.92 -6.64
C MET A 72 11.36 10.01 -7.39
N GLU A 73 12.35 9.64 -8.22
CA GLU A 73 13.09 10.60 -9.05
C GLU A 73 12.17 11.24 -10.11
N GLU A 74 11.28 10.46 -10.75
CA GLU A 74 10.28 10.99 -11.68
C GLU A 74 9.32 12.00 -11.00
N ALA A 75 8.85 11.69 -9.79
CA ALA A 75 8.00 12.56 -9.01
C ALA A 75 8.72 13.86 -8.65
N LYS A 76 9.98 13.78 -8.22
CA LYS A 76 10.83 14.95 -7.92
C LYS A 76 11.02 15.85 -9.15
N LEU A 77 11.29 15.27 -10.32
CA LEU A 77 11.46 16.01 -11.58
C LEU A 77 10.16 16.69 -12.03
N LYS A 78 9.01 16.02 -11.90
CA LYS A 78 7.69 16.61 -12.19
C LYS A 78 7.37 17.75 -11.24
N THR A 79 7.82 17.66 -9.98
CA THR A 79 7.56 18.71 -9.00
C THR A 79 8.24 20.02 -9.34
N GLN A 80 9.44 19.96 -9.92
CA GLN A 80 10.15 21.16 -10.40
C GLN A 80 9.49 21.83 -11.63
N LYS A 81 8.60 21.13 -12.35
CA LYS A 81 8.11 21.58 -13.68
C LYS A 81 6.67 22.07 -13.75
N ASN A 82 5.74 21.61 -12.91
CA ASN A 82 4.30 21.99 -13.00
C ASN A 82 3.62 22.04 -11.63
N ALA A 83 2.84 23.08 -11.31
CA ALA A 83 2.08 23.26 -10.05
C ALA A 83 0.57 23.02 -10.26
N SER A 84 0.08 21.78 -10.14
CA SER A 84 -1.33 21.49 -10.45
C SER A 84 -1.99 20.38 -9.61
N ASP A 85 -1.34 19.82 -8.58
CA ASP A 85 -1.98 18.81 -7.72
C ASP A 85 -1.47 18.95 -6.28
N GLU A 86 -1.88 20.05 -5.64
CA GLU A 86 -1.30 20.62 -4.40
C GLU A 86 -1.30 19.62 -3.22
N ALA A 87 -2.43 18.95 -2.95
CA ALA A 87 -2.64 18.22 -1.69
C ALA A 87 -1.90 16.87 -1.58
N MET A 88 -1.88 16.05 -2.65
CA MET A 88 -1.12 14.78 -2.66
C MET A 88 0.39 15.02 -2.78
N ARG A 89 0.81 16.15 -3.36
CA ARG A 89 2.22 16.54 -3.40
C ARG A 89 2.73 16.99 -2.04
N GLU A 90 1.86 17.52 -1.19
CA GLU A 90 2.25 18.08 0.10
C GLU A 90 2.92 17.05 1.02
N ILE A 91 2.41 15.81 1.09
CA ILE A 91 3.02 14.76 1.93
C ILE A 91 4.39 14.34 1.39
N PHE A 92 4.48 14.05 0.08
CA PHE A 92 5.73 13.69 -0.58
C PHE A 92 6.81 14.76 -0.40
N MET A 93 6.43 16.03 -0.63
CA MET A 93 7.34 17.16 -0.55
C MET A 93 7.76 17.47 0.88
N ARG A 94 6.85 17.42 1.86
CA ARG A 94 7.21 17.59 3.27
C ARG A 94 8.24 16.57 3.75
N ILE A 95 8.14 15.31 3.29
CA ILE A 95 9.13 14.28 3.62
C ILE A 95 10.46 14.56 2.91
N LEU A 96 10.43 14.96 1.64
CA LEU A 96 11.63 15.29 0.87
C LEU A 96 12.39 16.52 1.40
N GLU A 97 11.65 17.54 1.85
CA GLU A 97 12.20 18.80 2.35
C GLU A 97 12.65 18.71 3.82
N ASN A 98 12.31 17.63 4.52
CA ASN A 98 12.72 17.43 5.90
C ASN A 98 14.26 17.41 6.03
N PRO A 99 14.89 18.39 6.68
CA PRO A 99 16.34 18.47 6.78
C PRO A 99 16.93 17.46 7.78
N ALA A 100 16.11 16.85 8.63
CA ALA A 100 16.55 15.88 9.64
C ALA A 100 16.82 14.47 9.06
N LEU A 101 16.41 14.21 7.82
CA LEU A 101 16.59 12.91 7.16
C LEU A 101 17.55 13.03 5.99
N ASP A 102 18.49 12.08 5.88
CA ASP A 102 19.33 11.97 4.71
C ASP A 102 18.52 11.44 3.50
N MET A 103 19.09 11.53 2.29
CA MET A 103 18.37 11.08 1.09
C MET A 103 18.16 9.56 1.05
N ARG A 104 19.02 8.76 1.69
CA ARG A 104 18.85 7.31 1.77
C ARG A 104 17.72 6.96 2.72
N ASP A 105 17.63 7.60 3.87
CA ASP A 105 16.57 7.41 4.86
C ASP A 105 15.20 7.76 4.26
N LYS A 106 15.14 8.87 3.49
CA LYS A 106 13.95 9.25 2.73
C LYS A 106 13.56 8.15 1.74
N LYS A 107 14.51 7.66 0.93
CA LYS A 107 14.27 6.60 -0.05
C LYS A 107 13.77 5.30 0.61
N ALA A 108 14.44 4.88 1.68
CA ALA A 108 14.05 3.70 2.45
C ALA A 108 12.61 3.83 2.98
N ALA A 109 12.27 4.98 3.58
CA ALA A 109 10.92 5.22 4.10
C ALA A 109 9.84 5.13 3.01
N PHE A 110 10.11 5.63 1.79
CA PHE A 110 9.17 5.50 0.66
C PHE A 110 9.02 4.05 0.19
N ILE A 111 10.12 3.32 0.10
CA ILE A 111 10.14 1.90 -0.28
C ILE A 111 9.35 1.08 0.74
N ASP A 112 9.63 1.26 2.04
CA ASP A 112 8.97 0.55 3.12
C ASP A 112 7.46 0.82 3.12
N PHE A 113 7.05 2.09 3.00
CA PHE A 113 5.64 2.45 3.01
C PHE A 113 4.88 1.87 1.80
N ILE A 114 5.46 1.94 0.60
CA ILE A 114 4.83 1.40 -0.61
C ILE A 114 4.72 -0.11 -0.52
N THR A 115 5.79 -0.78 -0.11
CA THR A 115 5.84 -2.24 0.03
C THR A 115 4.83 -2.71 1.06
N ALA A 116 4.83 -2.10 2.26
CA ALA A 116 3.88 -2.41 3.32
C ALA A 116 2.43 -2.15 2.88
N GLY A 117 2.16 -1.07 2.15
CA GLY A 117 0.80 -0.62 1.84
C GLY A 117 0.11 -1.38 0.69
N ILE A 118 0.83 -1.91 -0.29
CA ILE A 118 0.21 -2.54 -1.47
C ILE A 118 -0.59 -3.79 -1.10
N GLU A 119 0.07 -4.81 -0.52
CA GLU A 119 -0.57 -6.10 -0.25
C GLU A 119 -1.51 -6.01 0.97
N THR A 120 -1.15 -5.24 2.01
CA THR A 120 -1.93 -5.17 3.24
C THR A 120 -3.28 -4.46 3.05
N LEU A 121 -3.31 -3.33 2.34
CA LEU A 121 -4.57 -2.64 2.06
C LEU A 121 -5.44 -3.42 1.08
N ALA A 122 -4.83 -4.07 0.09
CA ALA A 122 -5.55 -4.94 -0.84
C ALA A 122 -6.28 -6.07 -0.10
N ASN A 123 -5.57 -6.79 0.78
CA ASN A 123 -6.17 -7.87 1.58
C ASN A 123 -7.25 -7.35 2.53
N SER A 124 -7.00 -6.22 3.21
CA SER A 124 -7.98 -5.62 4.12
C SER A 124 -9.28 -5.22 3.38
N LEU A 125 -9.16 -4.68 2.18
CA LEU A 125 -10.30 -4.32 1.35
C LEU A 125 -11.06 -5.56 0.86
N VAL A 126 -10.34 -6.60 0.43
CA VAL A 126 -10.95 -7.88 0.04
C VAL A 126 -11.76 -8.48 1.19
N PHE A 127 -11.21 -8.50 2.42
CA PHE A 127 -11.91 -9.01 3.59
C PHE A 127 -13.14 -8.20 3.95
N LEU A 128 -13.04 -6.87 3.92
CA LEU A 128 -14.18 -5.98 4.13
C LEU A 128 -15.30 -6.26 3.12
N LEU A 129 -14.97 -6.30 1.83
CA LEU A 129 -15.94 -6.54 0.76
C LEU A 129 -16.56 -7.93 0.86
N TYR A 130 -15.76 -8.95 1.21
CA TYR A 130 -16.24 -10.30 1.45
C TYR A 130 -17.26 -10.33 2.59
N LEU A 131 -16.94 -9.76 3.75
CA LEU A 131 -17.85 -9.73 4.90
C LEU A 131 -19.13 -8.93 4.61
N LEU A 132 -19.02 -7.82 3.88
CA LEU A 132 -20.19 -7.06 3.45
C LEU A 132 -21.04 -7.83 2.43
N SER A 133 -20.44 -8.63 1.55
CA SER A 133 -21.18 -9.40 0.52
C SER A 133 -22.16 -10.42 1.13
N VAL A 134 -21.81 -10.97 2.30
CA VAL A 134 -22.65 -11.91 3.05
C VAL A 134 -23.56 -11.22 4.06
N ARG A 135 -23.52 -9.89 4.18
CA ARG A 135 -24.34 -9.07 5.10
C ARG A 135 -25.10 -7.95 4.39
N PRO A 136 -26.16 -8.27 3.61
CA PRO A 136 -26.96 -7.26 2.90
C PRO A 136 -27.66 -6.27 3.84
N ASP A 137 -27.94 -6.67 5.08
CA ASP A 137 -28.45 -5.80 6.14
C ASP A 137 -27.48 -4.65 6.44
N TRP A 138 -26.19 -4.96 6.63
CA TRP A 138 -25.15 -3.96 6.85
C TRP A 138 -24.88 -3.09 5.62
N GLN A 139 -24.92 -3.67 4.42
CA GLN A 139 -24.82 -2.87 3.19
C GLN A 139 -25.92 -1.81 3.11
N ARG A 140 -27.16 -2.16 3.43
CA ARG A 140 -28.29 -1.22 3.47
C ARG A 140 -28.11 -0.17 4.57
N THR A 141 -27.67 -0.57 5.77
CA THR A 141 -27.38 0.37 6.86
C THR A 141 -26.31 1.38 6.45
N ILE A 142 -25.20 0.92 5.87
CA ILE A 142 -24.14 1.81 5.37
C ILE A 142 -24.69 2.74 4.29
N ARG A 143 -25.39 2.20 3.29
CA ARG A 143 -25.97 3.00 2.20
C ARG A 143 -26.95 4.06 2.71
N SER A 144 -27.76 3.76 3.72
CA SER A 144 -28.73 4.70 4.29
C SER A 144 -28.10 5.88 5.03
N LYS A 145 -26.85 5.74 5.46
CA LYS A 145 -26.09 6.78 6.18
C LYS A 145 -25.24 7.64 5.26
N LEU A 146 -25.03 7.21 4.01
CA LEU A 146 -24.27 7.96 3.03
C LEU A 146 -25.20 8.81 2.16
N PRO A 147 -24.77 10.01 1.73
CA PRO A 147 -25.56 10.82 0.82
C PRO A 147 -25.80 10.08 -0.51
N SER A 148 -26.97 10.33 -1.10
CA SER A 148 -27.31 9.83 -2.43
C SER A 148 -26.66 10.71 -3.52
N CYS A 149 -25.35 10.89 -3.44
CA CYS A 149 -24.56 11.59 -4.45
C CYS A 149 -23.71 10.58 -5.23
N ILE A 150 -23.28 11.00 -6.43
CA ILE A 150 -22.38 10.21 -7.28
C ILE A 150 -20.96 10.22 -6.71
N THR A 151 -20.58 11.31 -6.03
CA THR A 151 -19.24 11.51 -5.48
C THR A 151 -19.32 11.70 -3.98
N LEU A 152 -18.78 10.73 -3.23
CA LEU A 152 -18.64 10.82 -1.78
C LEU A 152 -17.36 11.59 -1.43
N THR A 153 -17.44 12.50 -0.46
CA THR A 153 -16.25 13.17 0.09
C THR A 153 -15.68 12.40 1.29
N VAL A 154 -14.50 12.82 1.77
CA VAL A 154 -13.90 12.25 2.99
C VAL A 154 -14.78 12.56 4.21
N GLU A 155 -15.38 13.75 4.23
CA GLU A 155 -16.28 14.21 5.28
C GLU A 155 -17.56 13.38 5.32
N ASP A 156 -18.12 13.03 4.16
CA ASP A 156 -19.30 12.15 4.06
C ASP A 156 -19.02 10.77 4.66
N LEU A 157 -17.84 10.21 4.37
CA LEU A 157 -17.40 8.92 4.92
C LEU A 157 -17.15 9.01 6.43
N ALA A 158 -16.57 10.12 6.90
CA ALA A 158 -16.32 10.37 8.32
C ALA A 158 -17.63 10.54 9.11
N ALA A 159 -18.65 11.14 8.49
CA ALA A 159 -19.98 11.31 9.05
C ALA A 159 -20.82 10.02 9.12
N ALA A 160 -20.32 8.90 8.56
CA ALA A 160 -20.96 7.59 8.58
C ALA A 160 -20.24 6.60 9.52
N PRO A 161 -20.55 6.57 10.84
CA PRO A 161 -19.95 5.63 11.80
C PRO A 161 -20.07 4.16 11.41
N SER A 162 -21.11 3.79 10.64
CA SER A 162 -21.33 2.43 10.14
C SER A 162 -20.20 1.95 9.23
N VAL A 163 -19.58 2.84 8.44
CA VAL A 163 -18.42 2.51 7.59
C VAL A 163 -17.23 2.14 8.47
N ARG A 164 -16.92 2.98 9.47
CA ARG A 164 -15.84 2.72 10.43
C ARG A 164 -16.08 1.43 11.22
N ALA A 165 -17.31 1.20 11.67
CA ALA A 165 -17.68 -0.01 12.38
C ALA A 165 -17.47 -1.27 11.51
N ALA A 166 -17.86 -1.23 10.23
CA ALA A 166 -17.64 -2.34 9.31
C ALA A 166 -16.14 -2.62 9.07
N ILE A 167 -15.32 -1.57 8.95
CA ILE A 167 -13.86 -1.70 8.84
C ILE A 167 -13.28 -2.32 10.11
N SER A 168 -13.65 -1.83 11.29
CA SER A 168 -13.20 -2.38 12.57
C SER A 168 -13.62 -3.84 12.75
N GLU A 169 -14.84 -4.19 12.35
CA GLU A 169 -15.34 -5.56 12.40
C GLU A 169 -14.60 -6.48 11.42
N ALA A 170 -14.25 -5.97 10.23
CA ALA A 170 -13.43 -6.70 9.28
C ALA A 170 -12.05 -7.03 9.85
N PHE A 171 -11.38 -6.07 10.50
CA PHE A 171 -10.11 -6.32 11.18
C PHE A 171 -10.23 -7.26 12.39
N ARG A 172 -11.37 -7.23 13.09
CA ARG A 172 -11.63 -8.14 14.22
C ARG A 172 -11.77 -9.59 13.78
N LEU A 173 -12.46 -9.83 12.65
CA LEU A 173 -12.75 -11.17 12.13
C LEU A 173 -11.64 -11.73 11.24
N LEU A 174 -11.09 -10.89 10.37
CA LEU A 174 -10.11 -11.25 9.35
C LEU A 174 -8.93 -10.25 9.40
N PRO A 175 -8.06 -10.34 10.41
CA PRO A 175 -6.94 -9.43 10.54
C PRO A 175 -5.88 -9.69 9.45
N THR A 176 -5.51 -8.64 8.72
CA THR A 176 -4.41 -8.69 7.75
C THR A 176 -3.05 -8.92 8.42
N ALA A 177 -2.87 -8.41 9.64
CA ALA A 177 -1.71 -8.67 10.50
C ALA A 177 -2.15 -9.60 11.66
N PRO A 178 -1.81 -10.90 11.63
CA PRO A 178 -2.32 -11.86 12.61
C PRO A 178 -1.74 -11.70 14.02
N PHE A 179 -0.56 -11.08 14.14
CA PHE A 179 0.14 -10.91 15.40
C PHE A 179 0.73 -9.51 15.52
N LEU A 180 0.79 -9.01 16.75
CA LEU A 180 1.54 -7.80 17.11
C LEU A 180 2.80 -8.24 17.86
N ALA A 181 3.96 -8.05 17.24
CA ALA A 181 5.24 -8.31 17.88
C ALA A 181 5.70 -7.07 18.67
N ARG A 182 6.31 -7.29 19.85
CA ARG A 182 7.10 -6.28 20.56
C ARG A 182 8.54 -6.77 20.57
N LEU A 183 9.44 -5.95 20.04
CA LEU A 183 10.89 -6.17 19.99
C LEU A 183 11.57 -5.33 21.06
#